data_AF-A0A920VRC6-F1
#
_entry.id   AF-A0A920VRC6-F1
#
_cell.length_a   1.000
_cell.length_b   1.000
_cell.length_c   1.000
_cell.angle_alpha   90.00
_cell.angle_beta   90.00
_cell.angle_gamma   90.00
#
_symmetry.space_group_name_H-M   'P 1'
#
loop_
_entity.id
_entity.type
_entity.pdbx_description
1 polymer ?
#
loop_
_entity_poly.entity_id
_entity_poly.type
_entity_poly.pdbx_seq_one_letter_code
_entity_poly.pdbx_strand_id
1 'polypeptide(L)' 'MASLETRSFENPDQSMAPDKTDARVINFGSVAAAKVTLQPGWSWSSCIKPAVGTESCETGHIGVVTKGETARQAR' A
#
# COMPACT_ATOMS: atom_id res chain seq x y z
N MET A 1 -17.06 17.02 -17.58
CA MET A 1 -16.28 16.35 -18.64
C MET A 1 -15.63 15.13 -18.01
N ALA A 2 -16.01 13.91 -18.41
CA ALA A 2 -15.34 12.72 -17.91
C ALA A 2 -13.98 12.59 -18.63
N SER A 3 -12.89 12.73 -17.89
CA SER A 3 -11.53 12.51 -18.37
C SER A 3 -11.13 11.07 -18.04
N LEU A 4 -10.65 10.34 -19.04
CA LEU A 4 -10.08 9.00 -18.85
C LEU A 4 -8.60 9.16 -18.54
N GLU A 5 -8.17 8.73 -17.35
CA GLU A 5 -6.76 8.68 -16.97
C GLU A 5 -6.28 7.24 -16.86
N THR A 6 -5.16 6.93 -17.54
CA THR A 6 -4.49 5.64 -17.47
C THR A 6 -3.18 5.81 -16.72
N ARG A 7 -2.99 5.04 -15.65
CA ARG A 7 -1.73 4.98 -14.88
C ARG A 7 -1.29 3.53 -14.72
N SER A 8 0.02 3.31 -14.63
CA SER A 8 0.60 1.96 -14.45
C SER A 8 1.39 1.89 -13.14
N PHE A 9 1.28 0.77 -12.44
CA PHE A 9 2.13 0.47 -11.29
C PHE A 9 3.59 0.18 -11.67
N GLU A 10 3.91 0.11 -12.96
CA GLU A 10 5.29 0.04 -13.46
C GLU A 10 6.01 1.40 -13.42
N ASN A 11 5.24 2.50 -13.51
CA ASN A 11 5.73 3.86 -13.32
C ASN A 11 4.88 4.57 -12.26
N PRO A 12 5.04 4.18 -10.97
CA PRO A 12 4.21 4.70 -9.90
C PRO A 12 4.58 6.15 -9.56
N ASP A 13 3.59 6.93 -9.09
CA ASP A 13 3.80 8.28 -8.58
C ASP A 13 4.67 8.26 -7.29
N GLN A 14 4.48 7.24 -6.47
CA GLN A 14 5.25 7.03 -5.24
C GLN A 14 5.59 5.56 -5.06
N SER A 15 6.86 5.27 -4.73
CA SER A 15 7.33 3.94 -4.38
C SER A 15 7.88 3.95 -2.95
N MET A 16 7.47 2.98 -2.15
CA MET A 16 7.96 2.78 -0.79
C MET A 16 8.40 1.33 -0.66
N ALA A 17 9.66 1.10 -0.28
CA ALA A 17 10.20 -0.23 -0.04
C ALA A 17 10.68 -0.39 1.42
N PRO A 18 9.79 -0.29 2.43
CA PRO A 18 10.16 -0.62 3.80
C PRO A 18 10.46 -2.12 3.95
N ASP A 19 11.04 -2.52 5.08
CA ASP A 19 11.47 -3.90 5.29
C ASP A 19 10.34 -4.90 4.96
N LYS A 20 10.62 -5.91 4.13
CA LYS A 20 9.66 -6.94 3.68
C LYS A 20 8.42 -6.42 2.95
N THR A 21 8.44 -5.19 2.45
CA THR A 21 7.31 -4.55 1.79
C THR A 21 7.75 -3.86 0.50
N ASP A 22 7.05 -4.09 -0.60
CA ASP A 22 7.13 -3.23 -1.80
C ASP A 22 5.76 -2.62 -2.05
N ALA A 23 5.63 -1.31 -1.86
CA ALA A 23 4.39 -0.58 -2.06
C ALA A 23 4.57 0.43 -3.20
N ARG A 24 3.68 0.34 -4.19
CA ARG A 24 3.63 1.24 -5.35
C ARG A 24 2.30 1.94 -5.36
N VAL A 25 2.32 3.27 -5.33
CA VAL A 25 1.13 4.11 -5.22
C VAL A 25 0.99 4.96 -6.48
N ILE A 26 -0.22 4.99 -7.02
CA ILE A 26 -0.64 5.88 -8.10
C ILE A 26 -1.78 6.77 -7.60
N ASN A 27 -1.71 8.04 -7.93
CA ASN A 27 -2.67 9.04 -7.44
C ASN A 27 -3.61 9.47 -8.58
N PHE A 28 -4.92 9.35 -8.36
CA PHE A 28 -5.97 9.81 -9.27
C PHE A 28 -6.68 11.06 -8.71
N GLY A 29 -5.91 11.98 -8.13
CA GLY A 29 -6.43 13.18 -7.48
C GLY A 29 -7.11 12.87 -6.13
N SER A 30 -8.41 12.58 -6.15
CA SER A 30 -9.20 12.34 -4.93
C SER A 30 -9.08 10.92 -4.37
N VAL A 31 -8.48 9.99 -5.12
CA VAL A 31 -8.30 8.59 -4.72
C VAL A 31 -6.86 8.17 -5.01
N ALA A 32 -6.26 7.44 -4.09
CA ALA A 32 -4.97 6.78 -4.29
C ALA A 32 -5.18 5.27 -4.40
N ALA A 33 -4.57 4.65 -5.41
CA ALA A 33 -4.52 3.20 -5.53
C ALA A 33 -3.10 2.73 -5.21
N ALA A 34 -2.99 1.78 -4.27
CA ALA A 34 -1.72 1.21 -3.86
C ALA A 34 -1.67 -0.28 -4.18
N LYS A 35 -0.60 -0.73 -4.83
CA LYS A 35 -0.26 -2.14 -4.98
C LYS A 35 0.85 -2.47 -4.00
N VAL A 36 0.57 -3.36 -3.06
CA VAL A 36 1.50 -3.74 -2.00
C VAL A 36 1.85 -5.21 -2.13
N THR A 37 3.15 -5.51 -2.12
CA THR A 37 3.71 -6.86 -2.07
C THR A 37 4.33 -7.06 -0.71
N LEU A 38 3.82 -8.04 0.02
CA LEU A 38 4.26 -8.36 1.38
C LEU A 38 5.05 -9.66 1.36
N GLN A 39 6.23 -9.69 1.98
CA GLN A 39 6.99 -10.92 2.15
C GLN A 39 6.54 -11.68 3.42
N PRO A 40 6.73 -13.01 3.48
CA PRO A 40 6.42 -13.80 4.67
C PRO A 40 7.09 -13.23 5.94
N GLY A 41 6.34 -13.21 7.04
CA GLY A 41 6.80 -12.61 8.31
C GLY A 41 6.74 -11.08 8.34
N TRP A 42 6.01 -10.47 7.41
CA TRP A 42 5.66 -9.05 7.46
C TRP A 42 4.68 -8.74 8.60
N SER A 43 4.87 -7.60 9.26
CA SER A 43 3.92 -7.03 10.21
C SER A 43 3.97 -5.51 10.16
N TRP A 44 2.83 -4.85 10.32
CA TRP A 44 2.75 -3.39 10.38
C TRP A 44 3.71 -2.82 11.45
N SER A 45 3.72 -3.43 12.63
CA SER A 45 4.46 -2.97 13.81
C SER A 45 5.98 -2.98 13.60
N SER A 46 6.52 -3.99 12.91
CA SER A 46 7.96 -4.14 12.71
C SER A 46 8.44 -3.50 11.41
N CYS A 47 7.62 -3.55 10.36
CA CYS A 47 8.04 -3.17 9.01
C CYS A 47 7.61 -1.75 8.63
N ILE A 48 6.42 -1.31 9.03
CA ILE A 48 5.84 -0.03 8.59
C ILE A 48 5.98 1.05 9.66
N LYS A 49 5.68 0.75 10.93
CA LYS A 49 5.80 1.69 12.07
C LYS A 49 7.11 2.48 12.09
N PRO A 50 8.32 1.88 11.91
CA PRO A 50 9.56 2.65 11.89
C PRO A 50 9.69 3.59 10.67
N ALA A 51 9.01 3.30 9.57
CA ALA A 51 9.06 4.11 8.35
C ALA A 51 8.07 5.28 8.37
N VAL A 52 6.89 5.12 8.99
CA VAL A 52 5.83 6.15 9.00
C VAL A 52 5.66 6.86 10.34
N GLY A 53 6.22 6.33 11.43
CA GLY A 53 6.18 6.93 12.77
C GLY A 53 4.80 6.90 13.45
N THR A 54 3.76 6.40 12.79
CA THR A 54 2.40 6.30 13.33
C THR A 54 2.07 4.87 13.79
N GLU A 55 1.17 4.75 14.78
CA GLU A 55 0.77 3.46 15.33
C GLU A 55 -0.15 2.65 14.40
N SER A 56 -0.91 3.34 13.55
CA SER A 56 -1.75 2.76 12.50
C SER A 56 -1.86 3.74 11.34
N CYS A 57 -2.24 3.27 10.16
CA CYS A 57 -2.65 4.21 9.12
C CYS A 57 -3.96 4.90 9.52
N GLU A 58 -4.00 6.23 9.43
CA GLU A 58 -5.18 7.05 9.73
C GLU A 58 -6.13 7.15 8.53
N THR A 59 -5.73 6.57 7.39
CA THR A 59 -6.52 6.52 6.16
C THR A 59 -7.42 5.30 6.11
N GLY A 60 -8.67 5.48 5.69
CA GLY A 60 -9.58 4.37 5.40
C GLY A 60 -9.07 3.54 4.22
N HIS A 61 -8.61 2.32 4.50
CA HIS A 61 -8.14 1.41 3.47
C HIS A 61 -9.18 0.35 3.13
N ILE A 62 -9.51 0.26 1.85
CA ILE A 62 -10.18 -0.89 1.26
C ILE A 62 -9.16 -1.55 0.35
N GLY A 63 -8.85 -2.81 0.63
CA GLY A 63 -7.88 -3.59 -0.13
C GLY A 63 -8.37 -5.01 -0.33
N VAL A 64 -7.94 -5.62 -1.42
CA VAL A 64 -8.21 -7.02 -1.75
C VAL A 64 -6.88 -7.74 -1.95
N VAL A 65 -6.80 -8.98 -1.49
CA VAL A 65 -5.66 -9.84 -1.77
C VAL A 65 -5.83 -10.43 -3.16
N THR A 66 -4.96 -10.05 -4.08
CA THR A 66 -5.00 -10.57 -5.46
C THR A 66 -4.27 -11.90 -5.61
N LYS A 67 -3.31 -12.21 -4.72
CA LYS A 67 -2.57 -13.46 -4.69
C LYS A 67 -2.00 -13.73 -3.29
N GLY A 68 -2.05 -15.00 -2.87
CA GLY A 68 -1.51 -15.44 -1.59
C GLY A 68 -2.50 -15.26 -0.43
N GLU A 69 -1.97 -15.24 0.78
CA GLU A 69 -2.72 -15.18 2.02
C GLU A 69 -2.12 -14.07 2.87
N THR A 70 -2.96 -13.23 3.47
CA THR A 70 -2.52 -12.27 4.47
C THR A 70 -3.41 -12.40 5.69
N ALA A 71 -2.79 -12.48 6.86
CA ALA A 71 -3.52 -12.38 8.11
C ALA A 71 -3.78 -10.89 8.35
N ARG A 72 -5.06 -10.51 8.48
CA ARG A 72 -5.39 -9.15 8.91
C ARG A 72 -4.82 -8.96 10.31
N GLN A 73 -3.87 -8.06 10.46
CA GLN A 73 -3.40 -7.70 11.79
C GLN A 73 -4.52 -6.89 12.45
N ALA A 74 -5.19 -7.50 13.43
CA ALA A 74 -6.18 -6.81 14.23
C ALA A 74 -5.51 -5.66 14.98
N ARG A 75 -6.27 -4.57 15.15
CA ARG A 75 -5.83 -3.36 15.83
C ARG A 75 -5.52 -3.64 17.30
#